data_AF-A0A1G8CHX0-F1
#
_entry.id   AF-A0A1G8CHX0-F1
#
_cell.length_a   1.000
_cell.length_b   1.000
_cell.length_c   1.000
_cell.angle_alpha   90.00
_cell.angle_beta   90.00
_cell.angle_gamma   90.00
#
_symmetry.space_group_name_H-M   'P 1'
#
loop_
_entity.id
_entity.type
_entity.pdbx_description
1 polymer ?
#
loop_
_entity_poly.entity_id
_entity_poly.type
_entity_poly.pdbx_seq_one_letter_code
_entity_poly.pdbx_strand_id
1 'polypeptide(L)'
;MGEDRISGLLTGYKVKNLETGEMLLTVNYYDKKGQIIQAKNKNHLGGTDVVDNAYNFSGELTKSTLTHQLNNNKTTIANRYEYDHVGRRIANFQRINEQVEVGINHLVYNEIGQVIEKRLHNDLQTTRLSYNERGWLKRSVSNEFSFKLKYEDGTSKGYNGNISRQLWDWGNNQNPSNNVFNYEYDKLSRLTLAETAAGLMTERIAYDEMGNIKNLSRDGSVMNEYHYDGNQLKSIDNVTSQSYVYDNNGNAKKDGRNGMSYTYNYLDLPEKASKNSDSVIYIYDAMGQKLKKTSVFNGIANTRDYDGAIEYNNGVIELIHTEEGIAQRNGSNNYTYNYNLTDHLGNVRLTFDVYNNSVHPLQKDDYYAFGLRKSAGLVGSNDNKYLYNGKEIQEELEASMIMVPGSTILLQVDGMRLMPGLKTIQGIHLIIMDLTIL
;
A
#
# COMPACT_ATOMS: atom_id res chain seq x y z
N MET A 1 -38.73 -19.95 -14.01
CA MET A 1 -39.03 -18.63 -13.44
C MET A 1 -38.21 -18.52 -12.17
N GLY A 2 -37.11 -17.76 -12.19
CA GLY A 2 -36.29 -17.56 -11.00
C GLY A 2 -36.88 -16.43 -10.16
N GLU A 3 -37.10 -16.67 -8.87
CA GLU A 3 -37.54 -15.66 -7.92
C GLU A 3 -36.61 -14.44 -7.93
N ASP A 4 -37.18 -13.24 -7.85
CA ASP A 4 -36.41 -11.99 -7.76
C ASP A 4 -35.59 -12.00 -6.46
N ARG A 5 -34.26 -12.05 -6.57
CA ARG A 5 -33.32 -12.17 -5.43
C ARG A 5 -32.96 -10.82 -4.80
N ILE A 6 -33.94 -9.92 -4.68
CA ILE A 6 -33.70 -8.53 -4.28
C ILE A 6 -34.24 -8.18 -2.88
N SER A 7 -35.01 -9.07 -2.25
CA SER A 7 -35.55 -8.84 -0.91
C SER A 7 -34.44 -8.88 0.15
N GLY A 8 -34.43 -7.90 1.05
CA GLY A 8 -33.48 -7.81 2.16
C GLY A 8 -32.10 -7.25 1.81
N LEU A 9 -31.84 -6.88 0.55
CA LEU A 9 -30.56 -6.28 0.15
C LEU A 9 -30.43 -4.83 0.64
N LEU A 10 -29.22 -4.41 1.01
CA LEU A 10 -28.93 -3.06 1.51
C LEU A 10 -29.11 -2.02 0.39
N THR A 11 -30.18 -1.24 0.46
CA THR A 11 -30.51 -0.20 -0.54
C THR A 11 -29.78 1.11 -0.32
N GLY A 12 -29.39 1.42 0.92
CA GLY A 12 -28.59 2.61 1.19
C GLY A 12 -28.22 2.73 2.65
N TYR A 13 -27.21 3.54 2.91
CA TYR A 13 -26.71 3.83 4.25
C TYR A 13 -26.03 5.20 4.25
N LYS A 14 -25.81 5.75 5.45
CA LYS A 14 -25.11 7.01 5.64
C LYS A 14 -23.90 6.81 6.54
N VAL A 15 -22.79 7.45 6.22
CA VAL A 15 -21.59 7.49 7.05
C VAL A 15 -21.31 8.92 7.45
N LYS A 16 -21.03 9.16 8.73
CA LYS A 16 -20.75 10.49 9.25
C LYS A 16 -19.30 10.89 8.94
N ASN A 17 -19.06 12.06 8.36
CA ASN A 17 -17.75 12.71 8.40
C ASN A 17 -17.50 13.19 9.83
N LEU A 18 -16.40 12.74 10.45
CA LEU A 18 -16.16 12.97 11.87
C LEU A 18 -15.76 14.41 12.23
N GLU A 19 -15.27 15.18 11.26
CA GLU A 19 -14.95 16.59 11.45
C GLU A 19 -16.19 17.46 11.29
N THR A 20 -16.88 17.34 10.15
CA THR A 20 -17.98 18.25 9.80
C THR A 20 -19.33 17.82 10.37
N GLY A 21 -19.44 16.55 10.78
CA GLY A 21 -20.71 15.93 11.18
C GLY A 21 -21.66 15.64 10.01
N GLU A 22 -21.25 15.91 8.78
CA GLU A 22 -22.05 15.65 7.59
C GLU A 22 -22.29 14.15 7.39
N MET A 23 -23.52 13.79 6.99
CA MET A 23 -23.87 12.40 6.68
C MET A 23 -23.77 12.15 5.18
N LEU A 24 -22.75 11.39 4.78
CA LEU A 24 -22.46 10.98 3.41
C LEU A 24 -23.37 9.79 3.03
N LEU A 25 -24.29 10.01 2.09
CA LEU A 25 -25.27 8.99 1.66
C LEU A 25 -24.70 8.12 0.54
N THR A 26 -24.87 6.80 0.66
CA THR A 26 -24.70 5.82 -0.42
C THR A 26 -26.05 5.16 -0.73
N VAL A 27 -26.38 4.99 -2.00
CA VAL A 27 -27.58 4.28 -2.48
C VAL A 27 -27.17 3.23 -3.52
N ASN A 28 -27.63 1.98 -3.34
CA ASN A 28 -27.32 0.85 -4.21
C ASN A 28 -28.57 0.43 -5.02
N TYR A 29 -28.35 0.15 -6.31
CA TYR A 29 -29.35 -0.35 -7.24
C TYR A 29 -28.93 -1.73 -7.72
N TYR A 30 -29.88 -2.66 -7.75
CA TYR A 30 -29.64 -4.07 -8.03
C TYR A 30 -30.40 -4.53 -9.28
N ASP A 31 -29.84 -5.51 -9.98
CA ASP A 31 -30.61 -6.30 -10.96
C ASP A 31 -31.49 -7.36 -10.27
N LYS A 32 -32.28 -8.10 -11.07
CA LYS A 32 -33.14 -9.19 -10.56
C LYS A 32 -32.36 -10.36 -9.94
N LYS A 33 -31.06 -10.49 -10.26
CA LYS A 33 -30.17 -11.51 -9.70
C LYS A 33 -29.54 -11.07 -8.37
N GLY A 34 -29.78 -9.84 -7.92
CA GLY A 34 -29.23 -9.29 -6.68
C GLY A 34 -27.82 -8.71 -6.83
N GLN A 35 -27.36 -8.45 -8.06
CA GLN A 35 -26.06 -7.87 -8.36
C GLN A 35 -26.16 -6.34 -8.38
N ILE A 36 -25.20 -5.62 -7.78
CA ILE A 36 -25.18 -4.15 -7.78
C ILE A 36 -24.86 -3.66 -9.19
N ILE A 37 -25.84 -3.08 -9.87
CA ILE A 37 -25.69 -2.48 -11.20
C ILE A 37 -25.35 -0.99 -11.14
N GLN A 38 -25.69 -0.32 -10.03
CA GLN A 38 -25.30 1.07 -9.82
C GLN A 38 -25.15 1.37 -8.33
N ALA A 39 -24.17 2.19 -7.97
CA ALA A 39 -24.05 2.80 -6.64
C ALA A 39 -23.88 4.31 -6.79
N LYS A 40 -24.58 5.10 -5.98
CA LYS A 40 -24.47 6.57 -5.96
C LYS A 40 -24.09 7.04 -4.58
N ASN A 41 -23.03 7.83 -4.50
CA ASN A 41 -22.43 8.28 -3.25
C ASN A 41 -22.33 9.80 -3.25
N LYS A 42 -22.58 10.42 -2.10
CA LYS A 42 -22.14 11.79 -1.81
C LYS A 42 -20.73 11.72 -1.21
N ASN A 43 -19.77 12.44 -1.76
CA ASN A 43 -18.42 12.51 -1.21
C ASN A 43 -18.24 13.71 -0.28
N HIS A 44 -17.16 13.70 0.51
CA HIS A 44 -16.86 14.74 1.51
C HIS A 44 -16.42 16.07 0.90
N LEU A 45 -16.10 16.09 -0.40
CA LEU A 45 -15.79 17.30 -1.16
C LEU A 45 -17.07 18.05 -1.58
N GLY A 46 -18.25 17.51 -1.28
CA GLY A 46 -19.55 18.08 -1.65
C GLY A 46 -20.03 17.68 -3.05
N GLY A 47 -19.29 16.79 -3.72
CA GLY A 47 -19.62 16.21 -5.01
C GLY A 47 -20.37 14.88 -4.91
N THR A 48 -20.43 14.16 -6.04
CA THR A 48 -21.06 12.85 -6.14
C THR A 48 -20.23 11.88 -6.96
N ASP A 49 -20.26 10.62 -6.55
CA ASP A 49 -19.67 9.50 -7.26
C ASP A 49 -20.75 8.51 -7.67
N VAL A 50 -20.76 8.17 -8.96
CA VAL A 50 -21.68 7.18 -9.51
C VAL A 50 -20.89 6.04 -10.11
N VAL A 51 -21.17 4.83 -9.67
CA VAL A 51 -20.53 3.61 -10.16
C VAL A 51 -21.55 2.83 -10.95
N ASP A 52 -21.28 2.58 -12.22
CA ASP A 52 -22.11 1.74 -13.09
C ASP A 52 -21.41 0.42 -13.38
N ASN A 53 -22.09 -0.70 -13.11
CA ASN A 53 -21.55 -2.05 -13.26
C ASN A 53 -22.33 -2.86 -14.31
N ALA A 54 -21.61 -3.69 -15.06
CA ALA A 54 -22.21 -4.68 -15.95
C ALA A 54 -21.58 -6.05 -15.73
N TYR A 55 -22.40 -7.10 -15.78
CA TYR A 55 -21.99 -8.48 -15.52
C TYR A 55 -22.27 -9.37 -16.72
N ASN A 56 -21.51 -10.45 -16.86
CA ASN A 56 -21.82 -11.48 -17.85
C ASN A 56 -22.92 -12.44 -17.33
N PHE A 57 -23.28 -13.43 -18.15
CA PHE A 57 -24.32 -14.40 -17.80
C PHE A 57 -24.01 -15.17 -16.49
N SER A 58 -22.74 -15.57 -16.32
CA SER A 58 -22.21 -16.29 -15.16
C SER A 58 -22.14 -15.43 -13.89
N GLY A 59 -22.22 -14.11 -14.02
CA GLY A 59 -22.22 -13.15 -12.92
C GLY A 59 -20.87 -12.51 -12.62
N GLU A 60 -19.88 -12.66 -13.48
CA GLU A 60 -18.59 -11.97 -13.38
C GLU A 60 -18.73 -10.51 -13.83
N LEU A 61 -18.09 -9.58 -13.10
CA LEU A 61 -18.11 -8.15 -13.41
C LEU A 61 -17.29 -7.89 -14.68
N THR A 62 -17.93 -7.47 -15.76
CA THR A 62 -17.29 -7.20 -17.06
C THR A 62 -16.95 -5.73 -17.28
N LYS A 63 -17.68 -4.81 -16.64
CA LYS A 63 -17.42 -3.36 -16.71
C LYS A 63 -17.75 -2.71 -15.39
N SER A 64 -16.93 -1.74 -14.98
CA SER A 64 -17.21 -0.86 -13.86
C SER A 64 -16.77 0.56 -14.22
N THR A 65 -17.70 1.51 -14.21
CA THR A 65 -17.41 2.91 -14.55
C THR A 65 -17.70 3.81 -13.36
N LEU A 66 -16.66 4.44 -12.81
CA LEU A 66 -16.81 5.53 -11.84
C LEU A 66 -16.96 6.84 -12.61
N THR A 67 -18.07 7.54 -12.41
CA THR A 67 -18.26 8.94 -12.75
C THR A 67 -18.16 9.77 -11.47
N HIS A 68 -17.04 10.47 -11.32
CA HIS A 68 -16.82 11.43 -10.26
C HIS A 68 -17.23 12.83 -10.73
N GLN A 69 -18.11 13.50 -9.98
CA GLN A 69 -18.57 14.85 -10.26
C GLN A 69 -18.27 15.74 -9.06
N LEU A 70 -17.48 16.80 -9.29
CA LEU A 70 -17.23 17.85 -8.31
C LEU A 70 -17.43 19.21 -8.97
N ASN A 71 -18.37 20.00 -8.44
CA ASN A 71 -18.86 21.21 -9.09
C ASN A 71 -19.31 20.92 -10.53
N ASN A 72 -18.74 21.61 -11.53
CA ASN A 72 -19.00 21.38 -12.96
C ASN A 72 -17.97 20.44 -13.62
N ASN A 73 -17.01 19.92 -12.87
CA ASN A 73 -15.97 19.03 -13.41
C ASN A 73 -16.39 17.57 -13.27
N LYS A 74 -16.28 16.84 -14.38
CA LYS A 74 -16.56 15.40 -14.45
C LYS A 74 -15.28 14.65 -14.78
N THR A 75 -14.97 13.64 -13.99
CA THR A 75 -13.91 12.66 -14.28
C THR A 75 -14.54 11.29 -14.40
N THR A 76 -14.23 10.55 -15.46
CA THR A 76 -14.76 9.20 -15.68
C THR A 76 -13.62 8.19 -15.68
N ILE A 77 -13.74 7.11 -14.91
CA ILE A 77 -12.77 6.00 -14.86
C ILE A 77 -13.54 4.73 -15.22
N ALA A 78 -13.39 4.27 -16.46
CA ALA A 78 -14.06 3.09 -16.97
C ALA A 78 -13.10 1.91 -17.00
N ASN A 79 -13.39 0.85 -16.25
CA ASN A 79 -12.67 -0.41 -16.30
C ASN A 79 -13.49 -1.47 -17.05
N ARG A 80 -12.80 -2.33 -17.80
CA ARG A 80 -13.35 -3.49 -18.50
C ARG A 80 -12.52 -4.71 -18.18
N TYR A 81 -13.19 -5.82 -17.91
CA TYR A 81 -12.54 -7.06 -17.48
C TYR A 81 -12.86 -8.21 -18.42
N GLU A 82 -11.88 -9.08 -18.62
CA GLU A 82 -12.04 -10.34 -19.35
C GLU A 82 -11.71 -11.51 -18.43
N TYR A 83 -12.34 -12.66 -18.69
CA TYR A 83 -12.24 -13.87 -17.88
C TYR A 83 -11.98 -15.08 -18.76
N ASP A 84 -11.27 -16.07 -18.24
CA ASP A 84 -11.18 -17.37 -18.89
C ASP A 84 -12.47 -18.19 -18.72
N HIS A 85 -12.48 -19.38 -19.33
CA HIS A 85 -13.61 -20.30 -19.33
C HIS A 85 -14.01 -20.83 -17.93
N VAL A 86 -13.18 -20.64 -16.90
CA VAL A 86 -13.48 -21.02 -15.50
C VAL A 86 -13.69 -19.81 -14.58
N GLY A 87 -13.80 -18.61 -15.15
CA GLY A 87 -14.14 -17.38 -14.42
C GLY A 87 -12.97 -16.70 -13.70
N ARG A 88 -11.72 -17.03 -14.06
CA ARG A 88 -10.55 -16.28 -13.56
C ARG A 88 -10.31 -15.06 -14.45
N ARG A 89 -10.11 -13.89 -13.85
CA ARG A 89 -9.86 -12.65 -14.58
C ARG A 89 -8.52 -12.70 -15.32
N ILE A 90 -8.53 -12.56 -16.64
CA ILE A 90 -7.33 -12.62 -17.50
C ILE A 90 -6.90 -11.25 -18.03
N ALA A 91 -7.76 -10.23 -17.93
CA ALA A 91 -7.41 -8.88 -18.36
C ALA A 91 -8.16 -7.82 -17.57
N ASN A 92 -7.52 -6.67 -17.39
CA ASN A 92 -8.13 -5.42 -16.99
C ASN A 92 -7.70 -4.32 -17.96
N PHE A 93 -8.67 -3.62 -18.53
CA PHE A 93 -8.47 -2.44 -19.34
C PHE A 93 -9.09 -1.23 -18.65
N GLN A 94 -8.44 -0.08 -18.75
CA GLN A 94 -8.94 1.16 -18.18
C GLN A 94 -8.92 2.29 -19.19
N ARG A 95 -9.94 3.14 -19.12
CA ARG A 95 -10.01 4.40 -19.82
C ARG A 95 -10.39 5.51 -18.85
N ILE A 96 -9.55 6.54 -18.75
CA ILE A 96 -9.86 7.76 -18.00
C ILE A 96 -10.33 8.83 -18.99
N ASN A 97 -11.50 9.42 -18.71
CA ASN A 97 -12.16 10.39 -19.56
C ASN A 97 -12.29 9.88 -21.01
N GLU A 98 -11.88 10.69 -21.98
CA GLU A 98 -11.89 10.37 -23.42
C GLU A 98 -10.49 9.93 -23.92
N GLN A 99 -9.56 9.56 -23.01
CA GLN A 99 -8.25 9.02 -23.42
C GLN A 99 -8.41 7.66 -24.13
N VAL A 100 -7.34 7.22 -24.80
CA VAL A 100 -7.28 5.87 -25.36
C VAL A 100 -7.33 4.85 -24.22
N GLU A 101 -8.07 3.77 -24.41
CA GLU A 101 -8.12 2.65 -23.45
C GLU A 101 -6.75 1.97 -23.37
N VAL A 102 -6.31 1.66 -22.14
CA VAL A 102 -5.02 1.01 -21.86
C VAL A 102 -5.28 -0.32 -21.16
N GLY A 103 -4.67 -1.40 -21.64
CA GLY A 103 -4.57 -2.67 -20.93
C GLY A 103 -3.69 -2.48 -19.69
N ILE A 104 -4.32 -2.41 -18.52
CA ILE A 104 -3.64 -2.26 -17.22
C ILE A 104 -2.87 -3.53 -16.89
N ASN A 105 -3.52 -4.69 -17.02
CA ASN A 105 -2.87 -5.98 -16.90
C ASN A 105 -3.49 -7.04 -17.83
N HIS A 106 -2.65 -8.00 -18.23
CA HIS A 106 -3.08 -9.31 -18.73
C HIS A 106 -2.40 -10.40 -17.89
N LEU A 107 -3.19 -11.40 -17.47
CA LEU A 107 -2.78 -12.47 -16.57
C LEU A 107 -2.87 -13.83 -17.26
N VAL A 108 -1.79 -14.59 -17.17
CA VAL A 108 -1.73 -15.99 -17.62
C VAL A 108 -1.61 -16.88 -16.40
N TYR A 109 -2.48 -17.89 -16.32
CA TYR A 109 -2.53 -18.83 -15.21
C TYR A 109 -2.00 -20.21 -15.61
N ASN A 110 -1.40 -20.92 -14.66
CA ASN A 110 -1.18 -22.36 -14.79
C ASN A 110 -2.48 -23.16 -14.55
N GLU A 111 -2.36 -24.48 -14.66
CA GLU A 111 -3.46 -25.46 -14.56
C GLU A 111 -4.14 -25.44 -13.18
N ILE A 112 -3.45 -24.97 -12.14
CA ILE A 112 -3.97 -24.89 -10.77
C ILE A 112 -4.38 -23.47 -10.34
N GLY A 113 -4.36 -22.49 -11.25
CA GLY A 113 -4.86 -21.13 -10.97
C GLY A 113 -3.86 -20.17 -10.35
N GLN A 114 -2.57 -20.47 -10.40
CA GLN A 114 -1.53 -19.50 -10.05
C GLN A 114 -1.13 -18.67 -11.27
N VAL A 115 -0.90 -17.37 -11.08
CA VAL A 115 -0.43 -16.48 -12.16
C VAL A 115 1.02 -16.81 -12.49
N ILE A 116 1.31 -17.16 -13.74
CA ILE A 116 2.67 -17.46 -14.22
C ILE A 116 3.25 -16.37 -15.12
N GLU A 117 2.40 -15.50 -15.67
CA GLU A 117 2.82 -14.33 -16.43
C GLU A 117 1.84 -13.18 -16.16
N LYS A 118 2.38 -12.00 -15.86
CA LYS A 118 1.64 -10.73 -15.79
C LYS A 118 2.24 -9.78 -16.80
N ARG A 119 1.41 -9.21 -17.65
CA ARG A 119 1.83 -8.19 -18.62
C ARG A 119 1.15 -6.87 -18.30
N LEU A 120 1.89 -5.76 -18.39
CA LEU A 120 1.40 -4.43 -18.04
C LEU A 120 1.51 -3.48 -19.23
N HIS A 121 0.65 -2.48 -19.24
CA HIS A 121 0.58 -1.41 -20.25
C HIS A 121 0.55 -1.94 -21.68
N ASN A 122 -0.59 -2.50 -22.11
CA ASN A 122 -0.76 -3.06 -23.46
C ASN A 122 0.35 -4.08 -23.82
N ASP A 123 0.72 -4.91 -22.85
CA ASP A 123 1.74 -5.95 -22.96
C ASP A 123 3.19 -5.47 -23.19
N LEU A 124 3.49 -4.18 -22.99
CA LEU A 124 4.85 -3.65 -23.16
C LEU A 124 5.81 -4.09 -22.04
N GLN A 125 5.30 -4.35 -20.84
CA GLN A 125 6.08 -4.90 -19.73
C GLN A 125 5.59 -6.32 -19.43
N THR A 126 6.50 -7.27 -19.21
CA THR A 126 6.14 -8.67 -18.88
C THR A 126 6.94 -9.17 -17.69
N THR A 127 6.24 -9.70 -16.71
CA THR A 127 6.78 -10.34 -15.51
C THR A 127 6.37 -11.81 -15.46
N ARG A 128 7.35 -12.72 -15.37
CA ARG A 128 7.12 -14.17 -15.26
C ARG A 128 7.34 -14.67 -13.85
N LEU A 129 6.40 -15.46 -13.36
CA LEU A 129 6.37 -15.98 -12.00
C LEU A 129 6.58 -17.50 -12.02
N SER A 130 7.26 -18.02 -11.01
CA SER A 130 7.42 -19.46 -10.82
C SER A 130 7.29 -19.81 -9.34
N TYR A 131 6.81 -21.02 -9.07
CA TYR A 131 6.49 -21.49 -7.73
C TYR A 131 7.25 -22.79 -7.42
N ASN A 132 7.44 -23.10 -6.14
CA ASN A 132 7.89 -24.43 -5.72
C ASN A 132 6.70 -25.42 -5.66
N GLU A 133 6.99 -26.68 -5.35
CA GLU A 133 6.02 -27.77 -5.24
C GLU A 133 4.98 -27.57 -4.12
N ARG A 134 5.24 -26.68 -3.17
CA ARG A 134 4.28 -26.26 -2.13
C ARG A 134 3.42 -25.07 -2.54
N GLY A 135 3.62 -24.55 -3.75
CA GLY A 135 2.92 -23.37 -4.27
C GLY A 135 3.46 -22.03 -3.78
N TRP A 136 4.62 -22.00 -3.13
CA TRP A 136 5.27 -20.75 -2.71
C TRP A 136 5.99 -20.09 -3.88
N LEU A 137 5.93 -18.76 -3.95
CA LEU A 137 6.59 -17.98 -4.99
C LEU A 137 8.11 -18.16 -4.91
N LYS A 138 8.73 -18.61 -6.00
CA LYS A 138 10.18 -18.85 -6.08
C LYS A 138 10.91 -17.78 -6.89
N ARG A 139 10.30 -17.27 -7.95
CA ARG A 139 10.89 -16.21 -8.79
C ARG A 139 9.83 -15.30 -9.37
N SER A 140 10.23 -14.04 -9.57
CA SER A 140 9.58 -13.06 -10.42
C SER A 140 10.64 -12.47 -11.34
N VAL A 141 10.45 -12.53 -12.66
CA VAL A 141 11.48 -12.14 -13.64
C VAL A 141 10.88 -11.23 -14.69
N SER A 142 11.46 -10.04 -14.85
CA SER A 142 11.13 -9.08 -15.90
C SER A 142 12.37 -8.34 -16.39
N ASN A 143 12.24 -7.51 -17.43
CA ASN A 143 13.38 -6.74 -17.95
C ASN A 143 13.83 -5.63 -16.98
N GLU A 144 12.96 -5.17 -16.11
CA GLU A 144 13.18 -4.02 -15.24
C GLU A 144 13.51 -4.41 -13.81
N PHE A 145 12.93 -5.51 -13.33
CA PHE A 145 13.14 -6.02 -11.98
C PHE A 145 12.93 -7.54 -11.91
N SER A 146 13.90 -8.23 -11.33
CA SER A 146 13.83 -9.67 -11.10
C SER A 146 14.23 -10.01 -9.67
N PHE A 147 13.53 -10.96 -9.05
CA PHE A 147 13.93 -11.55 -7.78
C PHE A 147 13.75 -13.06 -7.74
N LYS A 148 14.53 -13.69 -6.86
CA LYS A 148 14.47 -15.11 -6.51
C LYS A 148 14.42 -15.26 -5.00
N LEU A 149 13.47 -16.07 -4.53
CA LEU A 149 13.40 -16.52 -3.15
C LEU A 149 13.98 -17.92 -3.03
N LYS A 150 14.66 -18.14 -1.90
CA LYS A 150 15.17 -19.45 -1.49
C LYS A 150 14.57 -19.77 -0.14
N TYR A 151 14.10 -21.01 0.01
CA TYR A 151 13.50 -21.51 1.25
C TYR A 151 14.37 -22.66 1.74
N GLU A 152 14.26 -23.81 1.11
CA GLU A 152 15.01 -25.04 1.37
C GLU A 152 16.36 -25.11 0.62
N ASP A 153 16.80 -24.06 -0.06
CA ASP A 153 18.03 -24.09 -0.86
C ASP A 153 19.30 -23.82 -0.02
N GLY A 154 20.35 -24.63 -0.20
CA GLY A 154 21.64 -24.46 0.51
C GLY A 154 21.67 -25.12 1.88
N THR A 155 22.42 -24.55 2.84
CA THR A 155 22.62 -25.10 4.18
C THR A 155 21.48 -24.77 5.14
N SER A 156 20.98 -23.54 5.12
CA SER A 156 19.83 -23.11 5.91
C SER A 156 18.53 -23.54 5.22
N LYS A 157 17.87 -24.56 5.78
CA LYS A 157 16.68 -25.19 5.20
C LYS A 157 15.38 -24.68 5.82
N GLY A 158 14.71 -23.73 5.16
CA GLY A 158 13.40 -23.19 5.55
C GLY A 158 12.21 -24.08 5.14
N TYR A 159 12.21 -25.38 5.49
CA TYR A 159 11.10 -26.29 5.11
C TYR A 159 9.74 -25.87 5.68
N ASN A 160 9.71 -25.02 6.70
CA ASN A 160 8.52 -24.45 7.31
C ASN A 160 7.91 -23.28 6.53
N GLY A 161 8.59 -22.73 5.52
CA GLY A 161 8.13 -21.56 4.74
C GLY A 161 8.96 -20.31 4.95
N ASN A 162 9.92 -20.34 5.86
CA ASN A 162 10.84 -19.23 6.04
C ASN A 162 11.72 -19.06 4.80
N ILE A 163 11.80 -17.84 4.30
CA ILE A 163 12.69 -17.47 3.20
C ILE A 163 14.09 -17.39 3.78
N SER A 164 15.00 -18.28 3.40
CA SER A 164 16.39 -18.24 3.85
C SER A 164 17.19 -17.17 3.09
N ARG A 165 16.85 -16.90 1.83
CA ARG A 165 17.48 -15.82 1.05
C ARG A 165 16.53 -15.17 0.05
N GLN A 166 16.71 -13.87 -0.16
CA GLN A 166 16.14 -13.13 -1.27
C GLN A 166 17.29 -12.58 -2.14
N LEU A 167 17.22 -12.83 -3.44
CA LEU A 167 18.18 -12.32 -4.42
C LEU A 167 17.44 -11.43 -5.39
N TRP A 168 17.97 -10.26 -5.74
CA TRP A 168 17.31 -9.36 -6.69
C TRP A 168 18.28 -8.57 -7.57
N ASP A 169 17.75 -8.09 -8.69
CA ASP A 169 18.44 -7.23 -9.65
C ASP A 169 17.42 -6.36 -10.40
N TRP A 170 17.84 -5.19 -10.87
CA TRP A 170 17.02 -4.34 -11.75
C TRP A 170 17.31 -4.64 -13.21
N GLY A 171 16.97 -5.85 -13.62
CA GLY A 171 17.24 -6.37 -14.95
C GLY A 171 16.59 -7.73 -15.18
N ASN A 172 16.67 -8.21 -16.43
CA ASN A 172 16.25 -9.57 -16.80
C ASN A 172 17.28 -10.60 -16.31
N ASN A 173 17.13 -11.06 -15.07
CA ASN A 173 18.03 -12.02 -14.49
C ASN A 173 17.26 -13.09 -13.74
N GLN A 174 17.23 -14.31 -14.30
CA GLN A 174 16.61 -15.43 -13.61
C GLN A 174 17.34 -15.81 -12.32
N ASN A 175 18.66 -15.62 -12.25
CA ASN A 175 19.47 -15.94 -11.08
C ASN A 175 20.26 -14.70 -10.62
N PRO A 176 19.59 -13.69 -10.03
CA PRO A 176 20.27 -12.52 -9.47
C PRO A 176 21.35 -12.95 -8.48
N SER A 177 22.48 -12.25 -8.49
CA SER A 177 23.61 -12.51 -7.58
C SER A 177 24.25 -11.25 -7.00
N ASN A 178 23.95 -10.07 -7.56
CA ASN A 178 24.56 -8.81 -7.13
C ASN A 178 23.98 -8.35 -5.79
N ASN A 179 22.66 -8.49 -5.60
CA ASN A 179 22.00 -8.19 -4.34
C ASN A 179 21.41 -9.47 -3.75
N VAL A 180 21.86 -9.81 -2.54
CA VAL A 180 21.46 -11.03 -1.83
C VAL A 180 21.26 -10.69 -0.38
N PHE A 181 20.03 -10.80 0.10
CA PHE A 181 19.69 -10.83 1.52
C PHE A 181 19.72 -12.28 2.02
N ASN A 182 20.46 -12.51 3.11
CA ASN A 182 20.43 -13.74 3.88
C ASN A 182 19.62 -13.51 5.14
N TYR A 183 18.73 -14.45 5.44
CA TYR A 183 17.86 -14.41 6.60
C TYR A 183 18.17 -15.57 7.54
N GLU A 184 18.24 -15.28 8.83
CA GLU A 184 18.26 -16.29 9.89
C GLU A 184 17.08 -16.07 10.83
N TYR A 185 16.66 -17.16 11.45
CA TYR A 185 15.50 -17.19 12.31
C TYR A 185 15.83 -17.96 13.58
N ASP A 186 15.15 -17.61 14.66
CA ASP A 186 15.10 -18.46 15.84
C ASP A 186 14.18 -19.68 15.63
N LYS A 187 14.09 -20.54 16.66
CA LYS A 187 13.26 -21.75 16.61
C LYS A 187 11.76 -21.48 16.53
N LEU A 188 11.32 -20.24 16.78
CA LEU A 188 9.92 -19.80 16.69
C LEU A 188 9.63 -19.10 15.35
N SER A 189 10.57 -19.13 14.40
CA SER A 189 10.47 -18.47 13.09
C SER A 189 10.47 -16.94 13.14
N ARG A 190 10.99 -16.34 14.22
CA ARG A 190 11.22 -14.89 14.29
C ARG A 190 12.57 -14.54 13.69
N LEU A 191 12.63 -13.45 12.94
CA LEU A 191 13.82 -13.01 12.20
C LEU A 191 14.92 -12.56 13.18
N THR A 192 16.09 -13.21 13.19
CA THR A 192 17.23 -12.83 14.03
C THR A 192 18.33 -12.11 13.26
N LEU A 193 18.37 -12.31 11.94
CA LEU A 193 19.33 -11.69 11.04
C LEU A 193 18.71 -11.44 9.69
N ALA A 194 18.93 -10.25 9.14
CA ALA A 194 18.78 -9.96 7.71
C ALA A 194 20.01 -9.22 7.24
N GLU A 195 20.88 -9.84 6.44
CA GLU A 195 22.10 -9.19 5.97
C GLU A 195 22.34 -9.37 4.48
N THR A 196 22.74 -8.28 3.84
CA THR A 196 23.24 -8.34 2.47
C THR A 196 24.63 -8.95 2.42
N ALA A 197 24.94 -9.72 1.39
CA ALA A 197 26.26 -10.37 1.25
C ALA A 197 27.46 -9.39 1.30
N ALA A 198 27.25 -8.13 0.91
CA ALA A 198 28.26 -7.07 0.98
C ALA A 198 28.20 -6.21 2.27
N GLY A 199 27.30 -6.52 3.21
CA GLY A 199 27.13 -5.77 4.46
C GLY A 199 26.54 -4.35 4.28
N LEU A 200 25.97 -4.03 3.11
CA LEU A 200 25.43 -2.70 2.79
C LEU A 200 24.10 -2.40 3.51
N MET A 201 23.36 -3.44 3.80
CA MET A 201 22.14 -3.46 4.61
C MET A 201 22.23 -4.65 5.56
N THR A 202 22.21 -4.39 6.87
CA THR A 202 22.19 -5.46 7.89
C THR A 202 21.21 -5.10 9.00
N GLU A 203 20.42 -6.06 9.47
CA GLU A 203 19.62 -5.99 10.70
C GLU A 203 19.93 -7.21 11.57
N ARG A 204 20.44 -6.99 12.79
CA ARG A 204 20.61 -8.03 13.81
C ARG A 204 19.59 -7.81 14.90
N ILE A 205 18.83 -8.85 15.24
CA ILE A 205 17.65 -8.74 16.07
C ILE A 205 17.70 -9.79 17.17
N ALA A 206 17.37 -9.39 18.38
CA ALA A 206 17.10 -10.31 19.48
C ALA A 206 15.73 -9.97 20.07
N TYR A 207 15.07 -10.98 20.63
CA TYR A 207 13.74 -10.86 21.23
C TYR A 207 13.79 -11.22 22.70
N ASP A 208 12.89 -10.63 23.49
CA ASP A 208 12.61 -11.09 24.84
C ASP A 208 11.69 -12.33 24.84
N GLU A 209 11.34 -12.81 26.03
CA GLU A 209 10.48 -13.98 26.22
C GLU A 209 9.03 -13.74 25.78
N MET A 210 8.58 -12.48 25.73
CA MET A 210 7.23 -12.08 25.30
C MET A 210 7.15 -11.80 23.80
N GLY A 211 8.30 -11.81 23.11
CA GLY A 211 8.41 -11.56 21.68
C GLY A 211 8.59 -10.11 21.28
N ASN A 212 8.81 -9.22 22.24
CA ASN A 212 9.22 -7.85 21.92
C ASN A 212 10.67 -7.85 21.41
N ILE A 213 11.00 -6.93 20.51
CA ILE A 213 12.39 -6.72 20.07
C ILE A 213 13.18 -6.24 21.28
N LYS A 214 14.11 -7.05 21.78
CA LYS A 214 15.00 -6.66 22.88
C LYS A 214 16.18 -5.85 22.36
N ASN A 215 16.70 -6.23 21.21
CA ASN A 215 17.85 -5.56 20.63
C ASN A 215 17.72 -5.43 19.11
N LEU A 216 18.17 -4.30 18.59
CA LEU A 216 18.32 -4.07 17.15
C LEU A 216 19.61 -3.30 16.85
N SER A 217 20.38 -3.78 15.87
CA SER A 217 21.41 -2.96 15.20
C SER A 217 21.17 -2.93 13.70
N ARG A 218 21.57 -1.80 13.08
CA ARG A 218 21.51 -1.62 11.63
C ARG A 218 22.89 -1.26 11.08
N ASP A 219 23.27 -1.85 9.96
CA ASP A 219 24.53 -1.56 9.24
C ASP A 219 25.78 -1.55 10.14
N GLY A 220 25.87 -2.51 11.07
CA GLY A 220 26.98 -2.60 12.01
C GLY A 220 27.02 -1.50 13.09
N SER A 221 25.93 -0.75 13.28
CA SER A 221 25.79 0.20 14.37
C SER A 221 25.90 -0.47 15.74
N VAL A 222 26.08 0.35 16.77
CA VAL A 222 25.92 -0.11 18.16
C VAL A 222 24.56 -0.79 18.31
N MET A 223 24.55 -1.89 19.07
CA MET A 223 23.33 -2.61 19.39
C MET A 223 22.48 -1.75 20.32
N ASN A 224 21.31 -1.33 19.84
CA ASN A 224 20.34 -0.64 20.67
C ASN A 224 19.62 -1.66 21.55
N GLU A 225 19.39 -1.31 22.81
CA GLU A 225 18.56 -2.09 23.72
C GLU A 225 17.22 -1.37 23.91
N TYR A 226 16.15 -2.15 23.82
CA TYR A 226 14.77 -1.69 23.87
C TYR A 226 14.21 -2.10 25.23
N HIS A 227 13.68 -1.11 25.95
CA HIS A 227 13.17 -1.29 27.30
C HIS A 227 11.66 -1.12 27.31
N TYR A 228 10.95 -2.04 27.95
CA TYR A 228 9.49 -2.09 27.94
C TYR A 228 8.90 -1.98 29.35
N ASP A 229 7.67 -1.47 29.44
CA ASP A 229 6.77 -1.63 30.58
C ASP A 229 5.61 -2.55 30.14
N GLY A 230 5.59 -3.80 30.60
CA GLY A 230 4.83 -4.85 29.94
C GLY A 230 5.30 -5.03 28.49
N ASN A 231 4.39 -4.86 27.53
CA ASN A 231 4.70 -4.87 26.09
C ASN A 231 4.72 -3.46 25.46
N GLN A 232 4.66 -2.40 26.26
CA GLN A 232 4.73 -1.02 25.77
C GLN A 232 6.19 -0.55 25.77
N LEU A 233 6.70 -0.12 24.62
CA LEU A 233 8.07 0.37 24.50
C LEU A 233 8.22 1.65 25.32
N LYS A 234 9.21 1.71 26.22
CA LYS A 234 9.43 2.86 27.11
C LYS A 234 10.58 3.73 26.66
N SER A 235 11.69 3.11 26.26
CA SER A 235 12.90 3.80 25.80
C SER A 235 13.77 2.90 24.93
N ILE A 236 14.65 3.51 24.16
CA ILE A 236 15.68 2.81 23.37
C ILE A 236 17.03 3.45 23.67
N ASP A 237 18.00 2.64 24.06
CA ASP A 237 19.37 3.11 24.31
C ASP A 237 20.02 3.61 23.01
N ASN A 238 20.88 4.63 23.13
CA ASN A 238 21.62 5.25 22.02
C ASN A 238 20.78 5.91 20.92
N VAL A 239 19.46 6.04 21.10
CA VAL A 239 18.59 6.78 20.18
C VAL A 239 18.28 8.17 20.74
N THR A 240 17.56 8.27 21.87
CA THR A 240 17.32 9.55 22.55
C THR A 240 17.04 9.37 24.04
N SER A 241 17.19 10.45 24.81
CA SER A 241 16.85 10.49 26.25
C SER A 241 15.35 10.66 26.55
N GLN A 242 14.49 10.79 25.53
CA GLN A 242 13.05 10.94 25.70
C GLN A 242 12.36 9.57 25.73
N SER A 243 11.36 9.45 26.59
CA SER A 243 10.52 8.26 26.70
C SER A 243 9.33 8.32 25.76
N TYR A 244 8.90 7.14 25.31
CA TYR A 244 7.61 6.93 24.69
C TYR A 244 6.51 7.05 25.75
N VAL A 245 5.36 7.60 25.35
CA VAL A 245 4.22 7.82 26.26
C VAL A 245 2.96 7.34 25.56
N TYR A 246 2.08 6.68 26.30
CA TYR A 246 0.83 6.10 25.80
C TYR A 246 -0.39 6.70 26.49
N ASP A 247 -1.55 6.61 25.86
CA ASP A 247 -2.84 6.81 26.52
C ASP A 247 -3.32 5.50 27.19
N ASN A 248 -4.49 5.57 27.83
CA ASN A 248 -5.09 4.42 28.52
C ASN A 248 -5.55 3.30 27.56
N ASN A 249 -5.73 3.61 26.27
CA ASN A 249 -6.10 2.65 25.24
C ASN A 249 -4.85 1.98 24.62
N GLY A 250 -3.65 2.45 24.98
CA GLY A 250 -2.38 1.92 24.50
C GLY A 250 -1.88 2.59 23.22
N ASN A 251 -2.49 3.68 22.77
CA ASN A 251 -2.00 4.44 21.61
C ASN A 251 -0.81 5.32 22.04
N ALA A 252 0.24 5.42 21.22
CA ALA A 252 1.37 6.29 21.57
C ALA A 252 0.99 7.76 21.43
N LYS A 253 1.02 8.51 22.53
CA LYS A 253 0.89 9.97 22.58
C LYS A 253 2.18 10.70 22.27
N LYS A 254 3.32 10.06 22.45
CA LYS A 254 4.64 10.64 22.19
C LYS A 254 5.61 9.59 21.67
N ASP A 255 6.26 9.90 20.55
CA ASP A 255 7.41 9.14 20.05
C ASP A 255 8.68 9.62 20.79
N GLY A 256 9.33 8.71 21.52
CA GLY A 256 10.58 8.99 22.24
C GLY A 256 11.76 9.29 21.32
N ARG A 257 11.71 8.90 20.05
CA ARG A 257 12.79 9.09 19.06
C ARG A 257 12.89 10.50 18.49
N ASN A 258 11.75 11.10 18.17
CA ASN A 258 11.71 12.42 17.54
C ASN A 258 10.94 13.45 18.38
N GLY A 259 10.30 13.06 19.47
CA GLY A 259 9.47 13.94 20.30
C GLY A 259 8.13 14.33 19.67
N MET A 260 7.74 13.70 18.56
CA MET A 260 6.44 13.90 17.92
C MET A 260 5.33 13.50 18.87
N SER A 261 4.32 14.37 19.00
CA SER A 261 3.14 14.12 19.83
C SER A 261 1.95 13.75 18.96
N TYR A 262 1.13 12.82 19.44
CA TYR A 262 -0.04 12.32 18.73
C TYR A 262 -1.31 12.47 19.57
N THR A 263 -2.41 12.78 18.90
CA THR A 263 -3.77 12.66 19.44
C THR A 263 -4.59 11.73 18.57
N TYR A 264 -5.61 11.13 19.18
CA TYR A 264 -6.46 10.12 18.56
C TYR A 264 -7.91 10.53 18.68
N ASN A 265 -8.72 10.16 17.68
CA ASN A 265 -10.15 10.29 17.77
C ASN A 265 -10.75 9.13 18.58
N TYR A 266 -12.08 9.12 18.75
CA TYR A 266 -12.77 8.09 19.52
C TYR A 266 -12.79 6.68 18.87
N LEU A 267 -12.22 6.53 17.67
CA LEU A 267 -11.98 5.24 16.99
C LEU A 267 -10.53 4.76 17.17
N ASP A 268 -9.75 5.42 18.03
CA ASP A 268 -8.31 5.20 18.22
C ASP A 268 -7.49 5.44 16.92
N LEU A 269 -8.00 6.25 15.99
CA LEU A 269 -7.28 6.65 14.77
C LEU A 269 -6.50 7.95 14.98
N PRO A 270 -5.30 8.12 14.38
CA PRO A 270 -4.49 9.33 14.56
C PRO A 270 -5.25 10.54 14.03
N GLU A 271 -5.57 11.49 14.89
CA GLU A 271 -6.25 12.73 14.53
C GLU A 271 -5.23 13.85 14.25
N LYS A 272 -4.15 13.90 15.02
CA LYS A 272 -3.08 14.88 14.84
C LYS A 272 -1.73 14.29 15.22
N ALA A 273 -0.73 14.55 14.39
CA ALA A 273 0.69 14.44 14.74
C ALA A 273 1.28 15.86 14.78
N SER A 274 2.10 16.20 15.78
CA SER A 274 2.72 17.52 15.84
C SER A 274 4.02 17.59 16.64
N LYS A 275 4.89 18.50 16.21
CA LYS A 275 6.14 18.86 16.88
C LYS A 275 6.44 20.32 16.58
N ASN A 276 6.56 21.15 17.63
CA ASN A 276 6.73 22.61 17.48
C ASN A 276 5.60 23.21 16.61
N SER A 277 5.95 23.93 15.54
CA SER A 277 5.01 24.48 14.56
C SER A 277 4.57 23.48 13.49
N ASP A 278 5.26 22.34 13.38
CA ASP A 278 4.96 21.35 12.35
C ASP A 278 3.84 20.43 12.82
N SER A 279 2.92 20.12 11.92
CA SER A 279 1.81 19.24 12.23
C SER A 279 1.20 18.57 11.00
N VAL A 280 0.55 17.44 11.22
CA VAL A 280 -0.35 16.80 10.27
C VAL A 280 -1.65 16.49 10.99
N ILE A 281 -2.78 16.91 10.41
CA ILE A 281 -4.13 16.67 10.94
C ILE A 281 -4.86 15.77 9.95
N TYR A 282 -5.54 14.74 10.45
CA TYR A 282 -6.29 13.78 9.67
C TYR A 282 -7.77 13.84 9.99
N ILE A 283 -8.59 13.66 8.96
CA ILE A 283 -10.04 13.60 9.07
C ILE A 283 -10.52 12.28 8.49
N TYR A 284 -11.44 11.64 9.23
CA TYR A 284 -11.98 10.34 8.88
C TYR A 284 -13.50 10.39 8.80
N ASP A 285 -14.08 9.36 8.20
CA ASP A 285 -15.48 9.04 8.36
C ASP A 285 -15.70 8.09 9.56
N ALA A 286 -16.97 7.84 9.91
CA ALA A 286 -17.36 6.97 11.02
C ALA A 286 -17.10 5.48 10.78
N MET A 287 -16.66 5.10 9.58
CA MET A 287 -16.17 3.75 9.27
C MET A 287 -14.63 3.67 9.35
N GLY A 288 -13.96 4.76 9.73
CA GLY A 288 -12.51 4.84 9.86
C GLY A 288 -11.77 5.13 8.56
N GLN A 289 -12.46 5.46 7.47
CA GLN A 289 -11.81 5.81 6.20
C GLN A 289 -11.25 7.22 6.29
N LYS A 290 -9.98 7.41 5.90
CA LYS A 290 -9.38 8.75 5.80
C LYS A 290 -9.95 9.49 4.60
N LEU A 291 -10.46 10.68 4.87
CA LEU A 291 -11.04 11.59 3.90
C LEU A 291 -10.07 12.70 3.53
N LYS A 292 -9.26 13.16 4.49
CA LYS A 292 -8.39 14.32 4.30
C LYS A 292 -7.18 14.29 5.23
N LYS A 293 -6.06 14.82 4.75
CA LYS A 293 -4.94 15.26 5.59
C LYS A 293 -4.60 16.72 5.31
N THR A 294 -4.24 17.45 6.35
CA THR A 294 -3.68 18.80 6.26
C THR A 294 -2.36 18.81 6.99
N SER A 295 -1.27 19.05 6.28
CA SER A 295 0.05 19.23 6.87
C SER A 295 0.43 20.71 6.92
N VAL A 296 1.16 21.09 7.96
CA VAL A 296 1.86 22.37 8.07
C VAL A 296 3.31 22.03 8.39
N PHE A 297 4.22 22.33 7.48
CA PHE A 297 5.64 22.06 7.67
C PHE A 297 6.45 23.28 7.25
N ASN A 298 7.36 23.76 8.10
CA ASN A 298 8.09 25.02 7.87
C ASN A 298 7.17 26.21 7.55
N GLY A 299 5.97 26.24 8.16
CA GLY A 299 4.95 27.27 7.93
C GLY A 299 4.18 27.17 6.61
N ILE A 300 4.44 26.14 5.80
CA ILE A 300 3.73 25.89 4.53
C ILE A 300 2.63 24.87 4.77
N ALA A 301 1.39 25.24 4.45
CA ALA A 301 0.26 24.34 4.53
C ALA A 301 0.07 23.57 3.21
N ASN A 302 -0.21 22.28 3.31
CA ASN A 302 -0.65 21.44 2.19
C ASN A 302 -1.89 20.65 2.61
N THR A 303 -2.85 20.50 1.70
CA THR A 303 -4.05 19.69 1.91
C THR A 303 -4.15 18.62 0.85
N ARG A 304 -4.42 17.38 1.30
CA ARG A 304 -4.70 16.23 0.46
C ARG A 304 -6.04 15.62 0.81
N ASP A 305 -6.90 15.42 -0.18
CA ASP A 305 -8.20 14.78 -0.01
C ASP A 305 -8.22 13.42 -0.72
N TYR A 306 -8.89 12.45 -0.10
CA TYR A 306 -8.96 11.05 -0.54
C TYR A 306 -10.43 10.69 -0.80
N ASP A 307 -10.77 10.48 -2.07
CA ASP A 307 -12.12 10.11 -2.50
C ASP A 307 -12.08 8.81 -3.30
N GLY A 308 -12.09 7.69 -2.57
CA GLY A 308 -11.94 6.36 -3.13
C GLY A 308 -10.60 6.20 -3.85
N ALA A 309 -10.63 6.06 -5.18
CA ALA A 309 -9.41 5.95 -5.99
C ALA A 309 -8.81 7.32 -6.36
N ILE A 310 -9.54 8.42 -6.18
CA ILE A 310 -9.12 9.75 -6.62
C ILE A 310 -8.49 10.49 -5.45
N GLU A 311 -7.30 11.05 -5.68
CA GLU A 311 -6.61 11.85 -4.68
C GLU A 311 -6.38 13.26 -5.21
N TYR A 312 -6.65 14.24 -4.34
CA TYR A 312 -6.54 15.65 -4.61
C TYR A 312 -5.37 16.24 -3.86
N ASN A 313 -4.66 17.17 -4.48
CA ASN A 313 -3.69 18.04 -3.84
C ASN A 313 -4.17 19.48 -3.98
N ASN A 314 -4.46 20.14 -2.86
CA ASN A 314 -4.98 21.49 -2.76
C ASN A 314 -6.21 21.74 -3.68
N GLY A 315 -7.17 20.81 -3.65
CA GLY A 315 -8.44 20.91 -4.40
C GLY A 315 -8.36 20.54 -5.89
N VAL A 316 -7.22 20.04 -6.36
CA VAL A 316 -6.98 19.63 -7.74
C VAL A 316 -6.67 18.13 -7.76
N ILE A 317 -7.36 17.33 -8.61
CA ILE A 317 -7.01 15.91 -8.78
C ILE A 317 -5.52 15.83 -9.14
N GLU A 318 -4.76 15.11 -8.32
CA GLU A 318 -3.34 14.84 -8.49
C GLU A 318 -3.14 13.49 -9.19
N LEU A 319 -3.82 12.46 -8.68
CA LEU A 319 -3.70 11.11 -9.19
C LEU A 319 -4.99 10.31 -9.03
N ILE A 320 -5.05 9.19 -9.76
CA ILE A 320 -6.10 8.20 -9.68
C ILE A 320 -5.44 6.83 -9.50
N HIS A 321 -5.79 6.08 -8.46
CA HIS A 321 -5.28 4.73 -8.24
C HIS A 321 -5.76 3.76 -9.32
N THR A 322 -4.86 2.86 -9.71
CA THR A 322 -5.13 1.75 -10.63
C THR A 322 -4.79 0.44 -9.94
N GLU A 323 -5.12 -0.70 -10.54
CA GLU A 323 -4.78 -2.01 -9.95
C GLU A 323 -3.28 -2.29 -9.89
N GLU A 324 -2.46 -1.58 -10.68
CA GLU A 324 -1.04 -1.88 -10.86
C GLU A 324 -0.15 -0.66 -10.60
N GLY A 325 -0.68 0.38 -9.95
CA GLY A 325 0.00 1.66 -9.72
C GLY A 325 -0.97 2.83 -9.72
N ILE A 326 -0.60 3.93 -10.37
CA ILE A 326 -1.41 5.16 -10.42
C ILE A 326 -1.51 5.71 -11.83
N ALA A 327 -2.55 6.48 -12.10
CA ALA A 327 -2.63 7.39 -13.22
C ALA A 327 -2.39 8.81 -12.70
N GLN A 328 -1.20 9.36 -12.97
CA GLN A 328 -0.77 10.68 -12.54
C GLN A 328 -1.29 11.74 -13.51
N ARG A 329 -1.92 12.80 -13.00
CA ARG A 329 -2.41 13.89 -13.86
C ARG A 329 -1.23 14.64 -14.47
N ASN A 330 -1.23 14.82 -15.79
CA ASN A 330 -0.16 15.46 -16.56
C ASN A 330 -0.63 16.68 -17.40
N GLY A 331 -1.85 17.15 -17.16
CA GLY A 331 -2.46 18.27 -17.88
C GLY A 331 -3.91 18.48 -17.45
N SER A 332 -4.64 19.36 -18.14
CA SER A 332 -5.99 19.75 -17.70
C SER A 332 -6.96 18.59 -17.54
N ASN A 333 -6.88 17.52 -18.34
CA ASN A 333 -7.75 16.32 -18.22
C ASN A 333 -7.05 15.02 -18.67
N ASN A 334 -5.72 15.01 -18.75
CA ASN A 334 -4.93 13.89 -19.21
C ASN A 334 -4.14 13.28 -18.05
N TYR A 335 -3.89 11.97 -18.16
CA TYR A 335 -3.17 11.19 -17.17
C TYR A 335 -2.09 10.32 -17.83
N THR A 336 -0.92 10.25 -17.20
CA THR A 336 0.14 9.26 -17.48
C THR A 336 -0.04 8.10 -16.52
N TYR A 337 0.01 6.87 -17.04
CA TYR A 337 -0.02 5.67 -16.20
C TYR A 337 1.38 5.32 -15.71
N ASN A 338 1.53 5.27 -14.39
CA ASN A 338 2.71 4.80 -13.69
C ASN A 338 2.40 3.45 -13.04
N TYR A 339 3.28 2.47 -13.23
CA TYR A 339 3.11 1.09 -12.80
C TYR A 339 4.18 0.69 -11.78
N ASN A 340 3.81 -0.19 -10.87
CA ASN A 340 4.68 -0.68 -9.80
C ASN A 340 5.05 -2.15 -10.02
N LEU A 341 6.35 -2.46 -9.96
CA LEU A 341 6.86 -3.82 -9.80
C LEU A 341 7.21 -4.04 -8.33
N THR A 342 6.60 -5.04 -7.71
CA THR A 342 6.75 -5.30 -6.27
C THR A 342 7.59 -6.54 -5.97
N ASP A 343 8.11 -6.61 -4.75
CA ASP A 343 8.60 -7.88 -4.21
C ASP A 343 7.44 -8.77 -3.71
N HIS A 344 7.78 -9.88 -3.05
CA HIS A 344 6.86 -10.89 -2.55
C HIS A 344 5.95 -10.43 -1.38
N LEU A 345 6.27 -9.31 -0.73
CA LEU A 345 5.45 -8.70 0.33
C LEU A 345 4.58 -7.57 -0.21
N GLY A 346 4.77 -7.17 -1.48
CA GLY A 346 4.08 -6.03 -2.07
C GLY A 346 4.82 -4.71 -1.90
N ASN A 347 6.09 -4.72 -1.49
CA ASN A 347 6.89 -3.50 -1.46
C ASN A 347 7.23 -3.09 -2.88
N VAL A 348 7.03 -1.81 -3.23
CA VAL A 348 7.36 -1.30 -4.58
C VAL A 348 8.86 -1.22 -4.77
N ARG A 349 9.42 -2.00 -5.69
CA ARG A 349 10.87 -2.08 -5.96
C ARG A 349 11.29 -1.27 -7.17
N LEU A 350 10.34 -1.04 -8.08
CA LEU A 350 10.51 -0.21 -9.25
C LEU A 350 9.16 0.40 -9.65
N THR A 351 9.14 1.71 -9.89
CA THR A 351 8.03 2.42 -10.53
C THR A 351 8.46 2.78 -11.95
N PHE A 352 7.58 2.62 -12.94
CA PHE A 352 7.86 3.00 -14.33
C PHE A 352 6.65 3.65 -15.01
N ASP A 353 6.89 4.45 -16.03
CA ASP A 353 5.88 4.83 -17.03
C ASP A 353 6.22 4.24 -18.41
N VAL A 354 5.38 4.53 -19.39
CA VAL A 354 5.68 4.23 -20.79
C VAL A 354 5.89 5.52 -21.56
N TYR A 355 7.09 5.67 -22.11
CA TYR A 355 7.49 6.80 -22.92
C TYR A 355 8.01 6.31 -24.28
N ASN A 356 7.51 6.91 -25.37
CA ASN A 356 7.83 6.49 -26.75
C ASN A 356 7.67 4.97 -26.98
N ASN A 357 6.59 4.37 -26.44
CA ASN A 357 6.28 2.95 -26.56
C ASN A 357 7.38 2.02 -25.97
N SER A 358 8.11 2.51 -24.96
CA SER A 358 9.07 1.75 -24.18
C SER A 358 8.83 1.95 -22.70
N VAL A 359 9.10 0.91 -21.91
CA VAL A 359 9.12 0.98 -20.45
C VAL A 359 10.26 1.92 -20.03
N HIS A 360 9.95 2.88 -19.16
CA HIS A 360 10.88 3.88 -18.67
C HIS A 360 10.85 3.91 -17.13
N PRO A 361 11.89 3.39 -16.46
CA PRO A 361 11.97 3.39 -15.00
C PRO A 361 12.04 4.81 -14.42
N LEU A 362 11.17 5.12 -13.47
CA LEU A 362 11.09 6.40 -12.78
C LEU A 362 11.78 6.37 -11.42
N GLN A 363 11.60 5.27 -10.68
CA GLN A 363 12.05 5.15 -9.30
C GLN A 363 12.45 3.70 -8.98
N LYS A 364 13.43 3.54 -8.11
CA LYS A 364 13.89 2.24 -7.59
C LYS A 364 14.09 2.34 -6.10
N ASP A 365 13.61 1.32 -5.38
CA ASP A 365 13.62 1.31 -3.92
C ASP A 365 14.08 -0.05 -3.38
N ASP A 366 14.94 0.03 -2.37
CA ASP A 366 15.29 -1.09 -1.51
C ASP A 366 14.70 -0.87 -0.11
N TYR A 367 14.50 -1.96 0.61
CA TYR A 367 13.98 -1.94 1.96
C TYR A 367 14.81 -2.86 2.85
N TYR A 368 15.01 -2.44 4.09
CA TYR A 368 15.41 -3.35 5.16
C TYR A 368 14.31 -4.40 5.37
N ALA A 369 14.61 -5.51 6.06
CA ALA A 369 13.63 -6.59 6.27
C ALA A 369 12.38 -6.08 6.99
N PHE A 370 12.60 -5.06 7.81
CA PHE A 370 11.57 -4.34 8.50
C PHE A 370 11.16 -3.02 7.79
N GLY A 371 11.16 -2.95 6.46
CA GLY A 371 10.45 -1.90 5.73
C GLY A 371 10.99 -0.47 5.74
N LEU A 372 12.04 -0.18 6.53
CA LEU A 372 12.78 1.06 6.38
C LEU A 372 13.32 1.14 4.94
N ARG A 373 13.08 2.25 4.25
CA ARG A 373 13.56 2.46 2.88
C ARG A 373 15.08 2.68 2.89
N LYS A 374 15.82 1.88 2.13
CA LYS A 374 17.24 2.08 1.83
C LYS A 374 17.35 2.81 0.50
N SER A 375 17.34 4.13 0.56
CA SER A 375 17.51 4.99 -0.62
C SER A 375 18.35 6.21 -0.25
N ALA A 376 18.92 6.89 -1.24
CA ALA A 376 19.87 7.97 -1.02
C ALA A 376 19.23 9.29 -0.49
N GLY A 377 17.91 9.37 -0.32
CA GLY A 377 17.24 10.61 0.12
C GLY A 377 15.75 10.48 0.39
N LEU A 378 15.09 11.61 0.68
CA LEU A 378 13.63 11.70 0.78
C LEU A 378 12.96 11.28 -0.54
N VAL A 379 11.70 10.88 -0.46
CA VAL A 379 10.87 10.67 -1.65
C VAL A 379 10.66 12.03 -2.31
N GLY A 380 11.02 12.15 -3.60
CA GLY A 380 10.87 13.40 -4.34
C GLY A 380 9.40 13.77 -4.52
N SER A 381 9.11 15.04 -4.76
CA SER A 381 7.71 15.50 -4.92
C SER A 381 6.97 14.86 -6.10
N ASN A 382 7.69 14.36 -7.10
CA ASN A 382 7.13 13.65 -8.26
C ASN A 382 7.30 12.12 -8.19
N ASP A 383 7.91 11.62 -7.11
CA ASP A 383 8.13 10.20 -6.91
C ASP A 383 6.85 9.53 -6.42
N ASN A 384 6.78 8.21 -6.58
CA ASN A 384 5.71 7.43 -6.00
C ASN A 384 5.81 7.42 -4.47
N LYS A 385 4.70 7.80 -3.81
CA LYS A 385 4.56 7.83 -2.36
C LYS A 385 4.03 6.51 -1.77
N TYR A 386 3.50 5.61 -2.61
CA TYR A 386 2.93 4.32 -2.22
C TYR A 386 3.99 3.23 -2.34
N LEU A 387 4.71 2.95 -1.24
CA LEU A 387 5.99 2.23 -1.26
C LEU A 387 5.94 0.91 -0.50
N TYR A 388 6.33 0.92 0.78
CA TYR A 388 6.37 -0.29 1.61
C TYR A 388 4.95 -0.85 1.80
N ASN A 389 4.74 -2.11 1.43
CA ASN A 389 3.43 -2.77 1.35
C ASN A 389 2.37 -1.95 0.58
N GLY A 390 2.79 -1.13 -0.40
CA GLY A 390 1.91 -0.25 -1.17
C GLY A 390 1.28 0.90 -0.36
N LYS A 391 1.80 1.22 0.82
CA LYS A 391 1.26 2.28 1.70
C LYS A 391 1.87 3.64 1.41
N GLU A 392 1.08 4.69 1.60
CA GLU A 392 1.50 6.08 1.47
C GLU A 392 2.51 6.46 2.57
N ILE A 393 3.68 6.93 2.17
CA ILE A 393 4.67 7.53 3.06
C ILE A 393 4.22 8.95 3.47
N GLN A 394 4.29 9.25 4.77
CA GLN A 394 3.97 10.58 5.30
C GLN A 394 5.28 11.34 5.59
N GLU A 395 5.83 11.96 4.54
CA GLU A 395 7.13 12.65 4.58
C GLU A 395 7.22 13.68 5.71
N GLU A 396 6.11 14.34 6.08
CA GLU A 396 6.08 15.37 7.13
C GLU A 396 6.38 14.81 8.53
N LEU A 397 6.21 13.50 8.71
CA LEU A 397 6.54 12.80 9.95
C LEU A 397 7.98 12.29 9.94
N GLU A 398 8.54 12.10 8.75
CA GLU A 398 9.94 11.74 8.53
C GLU A 398 10.86 12.97 8.52
N ALA A 399 10.39 14.12 8.06
CA ALA A 399 11.19 15.32 7.80
C ALA A 399 11.74 16.01 9.07
N SER A 400 11.40 15.52 10.27
CA SER A 400 12.09 15.91 11.50
C SER A 400 13.37 15.10 11.77
N MET A 401 13.77 14.21 10.84
CA MET A 401 14.98 13.39 10.90
C MET A 401 16.15 14.09 10.17
N ILE A 402 16.96 14.82 10.93
CA ILE A 402 18.40 14.79 10.67
C ILE A 402 18.79 13.31 10.80
N MET A 403 19.34 12.73 9.73
CA MET A 403 19.81 11.35 9.62
C MET A 403 20.28 10.76 10.97
N VAL A 404 19.40 9.99 11.62
CA VAL A 404 19.77 9.01 12.63
C VAL A 404 19.14 7.67 12.21
N PRO A 405 19.92 6.59 12.05
CA PRO A 405 19.39 5.29 11.65
C PRO A 405 18.45 4.75 12.74
N GLY A 406 17.18 4.54 12.41
CA GLY A 406 16.20 4.05 13.37
C GLY A 406 14.78 4.45 13.01
N SER A 407 14.09 3.55 12.30
CA SER A 407 12.65 3.52 11.96
C SER A 407 12.06 4.69 11.15
N THR A 408 11.24 4.35 10.16
CA THR A 408 10.20 5.23 9.62
C THR A 408 8.94 4.90 10.42
N ILE A 409 8.26 5.89 11.00
CA ILE A 409 6.88 5.67 11.45
C ILE A 409 6.02 5.77 10.20
N LEU A 410 5.43 4.66 9.77
CA LEU A 410 4.27 4.72 8.89
C LEU A 410 3.07 5.02 9.79
N LEU A 411 2.52 6.22 9.70
CA LEU A 411 1.14 6.44 10.11
C LEU A 411 0.27 5.70 9.10
N GLN A 412 -0.12 4.48 9.48
CA GLN A 412 -0.96 3.63 8.68
C GLN A 412 -2.35 4.25 8.59
N VAL A 413 -2.72 4.62 7.38
CA VAL A 413 -4.09 4.97 7.07
C VAL A 413 -4.45 4.34 5.75
N ASP A 414 -5.18 3.22 5.81
CA ASP A 414 -5.68 2.52 4.64
C ASP A 414 -6.76 3.38 3.99
N GLY A 415 -6.37 4.11 2.94
CA GLY A 415 -7.19 5.09 2.25
C GLY A 415 -8.02 4.53 1.10
N MET A 416 -8.26 3.22 1.00
CA MET A 416 -8.93 2.66 -0.18
C MET A 416 -10.12 1.76 0.10
N ARG A 417 -11.27 2.23 -0.37
CA ARG A 417 -12.42 1.41 -0.73
C ARG A 417 -12.35 1.14 -2.23
N LEU A 418 -11.92 -0.06 -2.62
CA LEU A 418 -12.30 -0.56 -3.94
C LEU A 418 -13.79 -0.90 -3.91
N MET A 419 -14.48 -0.51 -4.98
CA MET A 419 -15.91 -0.68 -5.19
C MET A 419 -16.35 -2.15 -5.09
N PRO A 420 -17.64 -2.40 -4.79
CA PRO A 420 -18.14 -3.76 -4.52
C PRO A 420 -17.90 -4.67 -5.73
N GLY A 421 -16.99 -5.63 -5.58
CA GLY A 421 -16.61 -6.57 -6.65
C GLY A 421 -15.19 -7.13 -6.50
N LEU A 422 -14.31 -6.43 -5.78
CA LEU A 422 -13.06 -6.98 -5.26
C LEU A 422 -13.13 -7.01 -3.73
N LYS A 423 -12.70 -8.13 -3.13
CA LYS A 423 -12.74 -8.34 -1.68
C LYS A 423 -12.09 -7.17 -0.94
N THR A 424 -12.87 -6.45 -0.16
CA THR A 424 -12.41 -5.56 0.91
C THR A 424 -11.92 -6.43 2.06
N ILE A 425 -10.66 -6.29 2.48
CA ILE A 425 -10.28 -6.63 3.85
C ILE A 425 -10.44 -5.34 4.64
N GLN A 426 -11.59 -5.20 5.31
CA GLN A 426 -11.77 -4.18 6.34
C GLN A 426 -11.18 -4.72 7.64
N GLY A 427 -10.18 -4.01 8.15
CA GLY A 427 -9.58 -4.21 9.45
C GLY A 427 -8.63 -3.05 9.69
N ILE A 428 -9.12 -2.01 10.37
CA ILE A 428 -8.28 -0.92 10.84
C ILE A 428 -7.84 -1.28 12.25
N HIS A 429 -6.54 -1.48 12.42
CA HIS A 429 -5.86 -1.22 13.68
C HIS A 429 -4.96 -0.02 13.41
N LEU A 430 -4.92 0.91 14.36
CA LEU A 430 -3.74 1.74 14.52
C LEU A 430 -2.56 0.80 14.80
N ILE A 431 -1.79 0.49 13.76
CA ILE A 431 -0.44 -0.01 13.93
C ILE A 431 0.42 1.24 13.82
N ILE A 432 0.98 1.68 14.95
CA ILE A 432 2.29 2.31 14.88
C ILE A 432 3.16 1.24 14.24
N MET A 433 3.44 1.35 12.94
CA MET A 433 4.50 0.57 12.34
C MET A 433 5.81 1.18 12.84
N ASP A 434 6.10 0.99 14.13
CA ASP A 434 7.37 0.43 14.48
C ASP A 434 7.25 -1.06 14.17
N LEU A 435 8.36 -1.71 13.90
CA LEU A 435 8.39 -3.04 13.31
C LEU A 435 8.10 -4.17 14.27
N THR A 436 7.21 -3.88 15.20
CA THR A 436 6.56 -4.79 16.10
C THR A 436 5.24 -5.22 15.48
N ILE A 437 5.30 -6.32 14.72
CA ILE A 437 4.42 -7.50 14.77
C ILE A 437 4.48 -8.21 13.39
N LEU A 438 5.30 -9.26 13.33
CA LEU A 438 4.93 -10.55 12.77
C LEU A 438 5.28 -11.61 13.81
#